data_AF-A0A7S1U808-F1
#
_entry.id   AF-A0A7S1U808-F1
#
_cell.length_a   1.000
_cell.length_b   1.000
_cell.length_c   1.000
_cell.angle_alpha   90.00
_cell.angle_beta   90.00
_cell.angle_gamma   90.00
#
_symmetry.space_group_name_H-M   'P 1'
#
loop_
_entity.id
_entity.type
_entity.pdbx_description
1 polymer ?
#
loop_
_entity_poly.entity_id
_entity_poly.type
_entity_poly.pdbx_seq_one_letter_code
_entity_poly.pdbx_strand_id
1 'polypeptide(L)'
;LNTGGMGAYAPAPCLTKALKAEAHALVEKTVAAMAAEGTPYKGVLYMGLMLTPDGPRVLEYNCRFGDPETQVLLPLLESDLFEVCMACVNGTLSQHSVAWRPGFAATVVAAAPGYPQKYPKGLAITGLEDAADVADATVYHAGTRVA
;
A
#
# COMPACT_ATOMS: atom_id res chain seq x y z
N LEU A 1 -2.13 22.80 -1.66
CA LEU A 1 -2.62 21.84 -0.65
C LEU A 1 -2.42 20.45 -1.21
N ASN A 2 -1.88 19.54 -0.42
CA ASN A 2 -1.68 18.15 -0.84
C ASN A 2 -2.94 17.34 -0.49
N THR A 3 -3.25 16.34 -1.31
CA THR A 3 -4.24 15.31 -1.00
C THR A 3 -3.56 14.17 -0.23
N GLY A 4 -4.35 13.23 0.29
CA GLY A 4 -3.84 11.98 0.85
C GLY A 4 -3.43 10.95 -0.21
N GLY A 5 -3.90 11.13 -1.45
CA GLY A 5 -3.72 10.21 -2.58
C GLY A 5 -5.04 10.07 -3.35
N MET A 6 -4.99 10.14 -4.68
CA MET A 6 -6.20 10.11 -5.54
C MET A 6 -6.36 8.81 -6.33
N GLY A 7 -5.40 7.92 -6.22
CA GLY A 7 -5.38 6.63 -6.89
C GLY A 7 -4.01 5.99 -6.77
N ALA A 8 -3.94 4.72 -7.10
CA ALA A 8 -2.70 3.94 -7.12
C ALA A 8 -2.83 2.83 -8.16
N TYR A 9 -1.70 2.22 -8.53
CA TYR A 9 -1.67 1.02 -9.34
C TYR A 9 -0.45 0.17 -8.98
N ALA A 10 -0.56 -1.14 -9.19
CA ALA A 10 0.50 -2.09 -8.95
C ALA A 10 0.47 -3.23 -9.98
N PRO A 11 1.62 -3.81 -10.36
CA PRO A 11 2.97 -3.32 -10.08
C PRO A 11 3.33 -2.06 -10.89
N ALA A 12 4.26 -1.25 -10.38
CA ALA A 12 4.76 -0.08 -11.10
C ALA A 12 5.72 -0.50 -12.24
N PRO A 13 5.44 -0.16 -13.52
CA PRO A 13 6.28 -0.59 -14.65
C PRO A 13 7.73 -0.08 -14.60
N CYS A 14 7.97 1.03 -13.90
CA CYS A 14 9.31 1.58 -13.70
C CYS A 14 10.19 0.71 -12.80
N LEU A 15 9.62 -0.21 -12.02
CA LEU A 15 10.34 -1.06 -11.08
C LEU A 15 10.96 -2.27 -11.79
N THR A 16 12.05 -2.03 -12.52
CA THR A 16 12.84 -3.11 -13.15
C THR A 16 13.40 -4.08 -12.09
N LYS A 17 13.83 -5.28 -12.52
CA LYS A 17 14.44 -6.28 -11.61
C LYS A 17 15.65 -5.71 -10.86
N ALA A 18 16.50 -4.92 -11.53
CA ALA A 18 17.66 -4.28 -10.93
C ALA A 18 17.23 -3.26 -9.86
N LEU A 19 16.29 -2.38 -10.21
CA LEU A 19 15.80 -1.37 -9.28
C LEU A 19 15.07 -1.98 -8.07
N LYS A 20 14.33 -3.07 -8.27
CA LYS A 20 13.71 -3.82 -7.17
C LYS A 20 14.76 -4.37 -6.20
N ALA A 21 15.88 -4.87 -6.70
CA ALA A 21 16.97 -5.36 -5.85
C ALA A 21 17.64 -4.21 -5.07
N GLU A 22 17.86 -3.05 -5.70
CA GLU A 22 18.38 -1.86 -5.02
C GLU A 22 17.44 -1.35 -3.93
N ALA A 23 16.13 -1.29 -4.22
CA ALA A 23 15.10 -0.92 -3.25
C ALA A 23 15.05 -1.91 -2.08
N HIS A 24 15.16 -3.22 -2.36
CA HIS A 24 15.21 -4.26 -1.32
C HIS A 24 16.41 -4.09 -0.39
N ALA A 25 17.60 -3.84 -0.95
CA ALA A 25 18.81 -3.62 -0.15
C ALA A 25 18.68 -2.39 0.77
N LEU A 26 17.98 -1.33 0.33
CA LEU A 26 17.66 -0.19 1.20
C LEU A 26 16.75 -0.59 2.38
N VAL A 27 15.71 -1.39 2.13
CA VAL A 27 14.83 -1.91 3.20
C VAL A 27 15.63 -2.74 4.20
N GLU A 28 16.44 -3.68 3.72
CA GLU A 28 17.26 -4.56 4.57
C GLU A 28 18.23 -3.74 5.43
N LYS A 29 18.90 -2.74 4.85
CA LYS A 29 19.80 -1.85 5.57
C LYS A 29 19.09 -1.11 6.70
N THR A 30 17.89 -0.60 6.46
CA THR A 30 17.09 0.11 7.47
C THR A 30 16.69 -0.82 8.60
N VAL A 31 16.15 -2.00 8.29
CA VAL A 31 15.73 -2.97 9.31
C VAL A 31 16.91 -3.49 10.13
N ALA A 32 18.05 -3.75 9.50
CA ALA A 32 19.26 -4.19 10.18
C ALA A 32 19.83 -3.12 11.12
N ALA A 33 19.82 -1.84 10.71
CA ALA A 33 20.27 -0.74 11.57
C ALA A 33 19.40 -0.58 12.82
N MET A 34 18.07 -0.59 12.64
CA MET A 34 17.11 -0.53 13.76
C MET A 34 17.34 -1.68 14.77
N ALA A 35 17.60 -2.90 14.27
CA ALA A 35 17.93 -4.04 15.12
C ALA A 35 19.27 -3.86 15.86
N ALA A 36 20.31 -3.36 15.20
CA ALA A 36 21.61 -3.11 15.80
C ALA A 36 21.57 -2.01 16.89
N GLU A 37 20.66 -1.06 16.77
CA GLU A 37 20.39 -0.01 17.76
C GLU A 37 19.50 -0.48 18.92
N GLY A 38 19.10 -1.76 18.96
CA GLY A 38 18.24 -2.30 20.01
C GLY A 38 16.77 -1.89 19.89
N THR A 39 16.36 -1.38 18.73
CA THR A 39 14.97 -0.95 18.45
C THR A 39 14.39 -1.72 17.25
N PRO A 40 14.33 -3.07 17.30
CA PRO A 40 13.93 -3.87 16.15
C PRO A 40 12.52 -3.51 15.65
N TYR A 41 12.39 -3.28 14.34
CA TYR A 41 11.13 -2.94 13.70
C TYR A 41 10.30 -4.20 13.36
N LYS A 42 9.00 -4.18 13.65
CA LYS A 42 8.05 -5.24 13.30
C LYS A 42 6.78 -4.63 12.68
N GLY A 43 6.35 -5.17 11.54
CA GLY A 43 5.13 -4.75 10.85
C GLY A 43 5.41 -4.31 9.42
N VAL A 44 4.60 -3.38 8.91
CA VAL A 44 4.74 -2.85 7.55
C VAL A 44 5.70 -1.66 7.56
N LEU A 45 6.83 -1.79 6.86
CA LEU A 45 7.73 -0.68 6.58
C LEU A 45 7.46 -0.19 5.16
N TYR A 46 6.81 0.96 5.05
CA TYR A 46 6.61 1.65 3.79
C TYR A 46 7.73 2.65 3.58
N MET A 47 8.32 2.65 2.38
CA MET A 47 9.45 3.52 2.03
C MET A 47 9.14 4.26 0.74
N GLY A 48 8.94 5.57 0.84
CA GLY A 48 8.80 6.44 -0.32
C GLY A 48 10.15 6.60 -1.01
N LEU A 49 10.25 6.19 -2.28
CA LEU A 49 11.48 6.26 -3.04
C LEU A 49 11.37 7.27 -4.18
N MET A 50 12.38 8.13 -4.30
CA MET A 50 12.65 8.91 -5.50
C MET A 50 13.70 8.20 -6.33
N LEU A 51 13.40 7.96 -7.61
CA LEU A 51 14.37 7.40 -8.55
C LEU A 51 15.18 8.54 -9.14
N THR A 52 16.49 8.59 -8.84
CA THR A 52 17.39 9.61 -9.36
C THR A 52 18.41 9.00 -10.33
N PRO A 53 19.17 9.82 -11.10
CA PRO A 53 20.27 9.32 -11.92
C PRO A 53 21.34 8.54 -11.15
N ASP A 54 21.47 8.77 -9.84
CA ASP A 54 22.44 8.12 -8.95
C ASP A 54 21.82 6.95 -8.13
N GLY A 55 20.67 6.44 -8.57
CA GLY A 55 19.91 5.35 -7.93
C GLY A 55 18.77 5.82 -7.02
N PRO A 56 18.02 4.89 -6.41
CA PRO A 56 16.91 5.22 -5.54
C PRO A 56 17.39 5.96 -4.29
N ARG A 57 16.60 6.95 -3.85
CA ARG A 57 16.79 7.70 -2.60
C ARG A 57 15.52 7.65 -1.77
N VAL A 58 15.69 7.42 -0.47
CA VAL A 58 14.58 7.44 0.48
C VAL A 58 14.11 8.87 0.68
N LEU A 59 12.84 9.13 0.40
CA LEU A 59 12.17 10.40 0.70
C LEU A 59 11.61 10.39 2.12
N GLU A 60 10.92 9.32 2.47
CA GLU A 60 10.21 9.20 3.75
C GLU A 60 9.97 7.74 4.10
N TYR A 61 9.67 7.52 5.39
CA TYR A 61 9.16 6.26 5.91
C TYR A 61 7.74 6.44 6.43
N ASN A 62 6.93 5.41 6.23
CA ASN A 62 5.67 5.26 6.94
C ASN A 62 5.64 3.90 7.64
N CYS A 63 5.05 3.86 8.83
CA CYS A 63 5.00 2.65 9.67
C CYS A 63 3.71 1.83 9.48
N ARG A 64 3.11 1.91 8.29
CA ARG A 64 1.81 1.34 7.95
C ARG A 64 1.69 1.07 6.46
N PHE A 65 0.59 0.45 6.10
CA PHE A 65 0.06 0.36 4.74
C PHE A 65 -0.44 1.73 4.21
N GLY A 66 0.00 2.14 3.02
CA GLY A 66 -0.40 3.38 2.35
C GLY A 66 -1.87 3.39 1.93
N ASP A 67 -2.50 4.57 1.88
CA ASP A 67 -3.87 4.74 1.37
C ASP A 67 -3.80 5.78 0.25
N PRO A 68 -4.08 5.44 -1.04
CA PRO A 68 -4.82 4.26 -1.51
C PRO A 68 -3.97 3.09 -2.04
N GLU A 69 -2.68 3.01 -1.72
CA GLU A 69 -1.78 1.97 -2.27
C GLU A 69 -2.15 0.55 -1.82
N THR A 70 -2.71 0.40 -0.62
CA THR A 70 -3.13 -0.89 -0.08
C THR A 70 -4.22 -1.55 -0.92
N GLN A 71 -5.12 -0.73 -1.49
CA GLN A 71 -6.23 -1.14 -2.33
C GLN A 71 -5.79 -1.74 -3.66
N VAL A 72 -4.50 -1.61 -4.03
CA VAL A 72 -3.92 -2.28 -5.21
C VAL A 72 -2.88 -3.33 -4.86
N LEU A 73 -2.28 -3.27 -3.67
CA LEU A 73 -1.37 -4.31 -3.21
C LEU A 73 -2.13 -5.54 -2.75
N LEU A 74 -3.02 -5.42 -1.77
CA LEU A 74 -3.66 -6.59 -1.14
C LEU A 74 -4.48 -7.47 -2.10
N PRO A 75 -5.16 -6.96 -3.15
CA PRO A 75 -5.79 -7.84 -4.14
C PRO A 75 -4.82 -8.79 -4.84
N LEU A 76 -3.56 -8.37 -5.03
CA LEU A 76 -2.50 -9.15 -5.64
C LEU A 76 -1.80 -10.08 -4.64
N LEU A 77 -2.08 -10.00 -3.34
CA LEU A 77 -1.48 -10.86 -2.33
C LEU A 77 -2.05 -12.28 -2.46
N GLU A 78 -1.20 -13.27 -2.74
CA GLU A 78 -1.61 -14.66 -2.84
C GLU A 78 -1.72 -15.33 -1.46
N SER A 79 -0.76 -15.03 -0.59
CA SER A 79 -0.72 -15.54 0.78
C SER A 79 -1.88 -15.02 1.64
N ASP A 80 -2.23 -15.77 2.68
CA ASP A 80 -3.19 -15.31 3.69
C ASP A 80 -2.61 -14.15 4.49
N LEU A 81 -3.25 -12.98 4.44
CA LEU A 81 -2.82 -11.78 5.15
C LEU A 81 -2.79 -11.99 6.67
N PHE A 82 -3.73 -12.76 7.23
CA PHE A 82 -3.77 -13.05 8.66
C PHE A 82 -2.54 -13.85 9.09
N GLU A 83 -2.17 -14.89 8.33
CA GLU A 83 -0.98 -15.68 8.62
C GLU A 83 0.30 -14.85 8.54
N VAL A 84 0.43 -13.99 7.51
CA VAL A 84 1.58 -13.08 7.38
C VAL A 84 1.66 -12.11 8.57
N CYS A 85 0.53 -11.56 9.01
CA CYS A 85 0.48 -10.68 10.17
C CYS A 85 0.85 -11.41 11.47
N MET A 86 0.34 -12.63 11.68
CA MET A 86 0.68 -13.45 12.84
C MET A 86 2.16 -13.83 12.85
N ALA A 87 2.74 -14.14 11.69
CA ALA A 87 4.17 -14.43 11.56
C ALA A 87 5.04 -13.20 11.90
N CYS A 88 4.59 -11.99 11.54
CA CYS A 88 5.25 -10.74 11.95
C CYS A 88 5.21 -10.56 13.48
N VAL A 89 4.04 -10.74 14.09
CA VAL A 89 3.84 -10.63 15.55
C VAL A 89 4.75 -11.60 16.30
N ASN A 90 4.75 -12.87 15.87
CA ASN A 90 5.49 -13.96 16.50
C ASN A 90 6.99 -13.95 16.17
N GLY A 91 7.45 -13.11 15.23
CA GLY A 91 8.85 -13.07 14.80
C GLY A 91 9.27 -14.30 13.98
N THR A 92 8.33 -14.97 13.34
CA THR A 92 8.56 -16.19 12.54
C THR A 92 8.45 -15.93 11.05
N LEU A 93 8.31 -14.68 10.58
CA LEU A 93 8.10 -14.35 9.16
C LEU A 93 9.10 -15.01 8.20
N SER A 94 10.36 -15.19 8.59
CA SER A 94 11.37 -15.89 7.78
C SER A 94 11.08 -17.36 7.50
N GLN A 95 10.15 -17.97 8.24
CA GLN A 95 9.68 -19.35 8.07
C GLN A 95 8.46 -19.43 7.13
N HIS A 96 7.92 -18.29 6.69
CA HIS A 96 6.75 -18.21 5.82
C HIS A 96 7.15 -17.65 4.45
N SER A 97 6.46 -18.10 3.40
CA SER A 97 6.56 -17.51 2.06
C SER A 97 5.44 -16.48 1.87
N VAL A 98 5.80 -15.25 1.47
CA VAL A 98 4.83 -14.23 1.07
C VAL A 98 4.80 -14.18 -0.46
N ALA A 99 3.78 -14.80 -1.04
CA ALA A 99 3.58 -14.91 -2.48
C ALA A 99 2.59 -13.85 -2.99
N TRP A 100 2.80 -13.45 -4.23
CA TRP A 100 1.99 -12.45 -4.92
C TRP A 100 1.56 -13.02 -6.27
N ARG A 101 0.27 -12.88 -6.58
CA ARG A 101 -0.31 -13.31 -7.86
C ARG A 101 0.25 -12.46 -9.00
N PRO A 102 0.50 -13.05 -10.18
CA PRO A 102 0.75 -12.26 -11.38
C PRO A 102 -0.52 -11.48 -11.74
N GLY A 103 -0.38 -10.22 -12.15
CA GLY A 103 -1.52 -9.39 -12.54
C GLY A 103 -1.25 -7.92 -12.31
N PHE A 104 -2.30 -7.13 -12.53
CA PHE A 104 -2.30 -5.68 -12.31
C PHE A 104 -3.56 -5.31 -11.52
N ALA A 105 -3.42 -4.31 -10.65
CA ALA A 105 -4.53 -3.69 -9.95
C ALA A 105 -4.39 -2.18 -10.04
N ALA A 106 -5.51 -1.48 -10.17
CA ALA A 106 -5.58 -0.03 -10.17
C ALA A 106 -6.76 0.41 -9.29
N THR A 107 -6.60 1.55 -8.63
CA THR A 107 -7.65 2.14 -7.80
C THR A 107 -7.76 3.63 -8.07
N VAL A 108 -8.98 4.14 -8.00
CA VAL A 108 -9.31 5.55 -8.19
C VAL A 108 -10.13 5.99 -6.98
N VAL A 109 -9.73 7.08 -6.36
CA VAL A 109 -10.44 7.64 -5.20
C VAL A 109 -11.52 8.60 -5.69
N ALA A 110 -12.78 8.29 -5.36
CA ALA A 110 -13.88 9.24 -5.48
C ALA A 110 -13.89 10.18 -4.26
N ALA A 111 -13.64 11.47 -4.50
CA ALA A 111 -13.58 12.49 -3.45
C ALA A 111 -14.79 13.44 -3.51
N ALA A 112 -15.21 13.93 -2.33
CA ALA A 112 -16.25 14.95 -2.23
C ALA A 112 -15.80 16.27 -2.90
N PRO A 113 -16.73 17.04 -3.50
CA PRO A 113 -16.39 18.31 -4.13
C PRO A 113 -15.78 19.28 -3.11
N GLY A 114 -14.64 19.88 -3.46
CA GLY A 114 -13.88 20.80 -2.60
C GLY A 114 -12.76 20.15 -1.79
N TYR A 115 -12.59 18.82 -1.85
CA TYR A 115 -11.40 18.15 -1.30
C TYR A 115 -10.11 18.69 -1.98
N PRO A 116 -9.01 18.95 -1.25
CA PRO A 116 -8.72 18.63 0.16
C PRO A 116 -9.11 19.71 1.18
N GLN A 117 -9.88 20.72 0.77
CA GLN A 117 -10.34 21.80 1.66
C GLN A 117 -11.65 21.41 2.36
N LYS A 118 -12.46 22.41 2.74
CA LYS A 118 -13.79 22.17 3.28
C LYS A 118 -14.68 21.59 2.19
N TYR A 119 -15.23 20.41 2.44
CA TYR A 119 -16.16 19.72 1.56
C TYR A 119 -17.49 19.43 2.30
N PRO A 120 -18.62 19.29 1.58
CA PRO A 120 -19.89 18.92 2.16
C PRO A 120 -19.87 17.47 2.69
N LYS A 121 -20.65 17.21 3.74
CA LYS A 121 -20.84 15.87 4.33
C LYS A 121 -22.29 15.43 4.16
N GLY A 122 -22.52 14.12 4.21
CA GLY A 122 -23.87 13.55 4.13
C GLY A 122 -24.50 13.60 2.74
N LEU A 123 -23.68 13.72 1.70
CA LEU A 123 -24.15 13.55 0.32
C LEU A 123 -24.58 12.11 0.11
N ALA A 124 -25.71 11.92 -0.57
CA ALA A 124 -26.15 10.59 -0.98
C ALA A 124 -25.16 10.00 -2.00
N ILE A 125 -24.85 8.73 -1.84
CA ILE A 125 -24.03 7.94 -2.78
C ILE A 125 -24.97 6.84 -3.32
N THR A 126 -25.06 6.72 -4.64
CA THR A 126 -25.96 5.79 -5.34
C THR A 126 -25.16 4.97 -6.35
N GLY A 127 -25.66 3.79 -6.74
CA GLY A 127 -25.03 2.92 -7.75
C GLY A 127 -23.91 2.03 -7.19
N LEU A 128 -23.88 1.82 -5.87
CA LEU A 128 -22.93 0.91 -5.23
C LEU A 128 -23.30 -0.55 -5.50
N GLU A 129 -24.60 -0.84 -5.60
CA GLU A 129 -25.14 -2.15 -5.98
C GLU A 129 -24.71 -2.49 -7.42
N ASP A 130 -24.90 -1.56 -8.36
CA ASP A 130 -24.47 -1.75 -9.75
C ASP A 130 -22.94 -1.92 -9.86
N ALA A 131 -22.18 -1.19 -9.03
CA ALA A 131 -20.72 -1.32 -8.99
C ALA A 131 -20.25 -2.68 -8.43
N ALA A 132 -21.04 -3.32 -7.57
CA ALA A 132 -20.74 -4.64 -7.02
C ALA A 132 -20.87 -5.76 -8.08
N ASP A 133 -21.67 -5.53 -9.12
CA ASP A 133 -21.87 -6.49 -10.22
C ASP A 133 -20.81 -6.36 -11.33
N VAL A 134 -19.93 -5.35 -11.26
CA VAL A 134 -18.84 -5.19 -12.22
C VAL A 134 -17.74 -6.23 -11.93
N ALA A 135 -17.52 -7.12 -12.90
CA ALA A 135 -16.46 -8.13 -12.81
C ALA A 135 -15.09 -7.49 -12.54
N ASP A 136 -14.32 -8.10 -11.64
CA ASP A 136 -12.97 -7.66 -11.23
C ASP A 136 -12.90 -6.24 -10.63
N ALA A 137 -14.06 -5.65 -10.26
CA ALA A 137 -14.12 -4.42 -9.51
C ALA A 137 -14.35 -4.69 -8.02
N THR A 138 -13.78 -3.85 -7.17
CA THR A 138 -14.04 -3.87 -5.72
C THR A 138 -14.20 -2.45 -5.24
N VAL A 139 -15.29 -2.17 -4.53
CA VAL A 139 -15.54 -0.87 -3.93
C VAL A 139 -15.09 -0.89 -2.47
N TYR A 140 -14.06 -0.12 -2.17
CA TYR A 140 -13.58 0.09 -0.80
C TYR A 140 -14.20 1.37 -0.22
N HIS A 141 -15.01 1.22 0.83
CA HIS A 141 -15.61 2.35 1.53
C HIS A 141 -14.57 3.09 2.37
N ALA A 142 -14.24 4.34 2.00
CA ALA A 142 -13.43 5.25 2.79
C ALA A 142 -14.32 6.13 3.69
N GLY A 143 -14.49 7.41 3.35
CA GLY A 143 -15.29 8.38 4.12
C GLY A 143 -16.80 8.28 3.96
N THR A 144 -17.37 7.08 4.12
CA THR A 144 -18.83 6.85 4.02
C THR A 144 -19.45 6.52 5.38
N ARG A 145 -20.76 6.76 5.53
CA ARG A 145 -21.53 6.21 6.64
C ARG A 145 -22.18 4.93 6.15
N VAL A 146 -21.65 3.79 6.58
CA VAL A 146 -22.31 2.49 6.40
C VAL A 146 -23.39 2.39 7.48
N ALA A 147 -24.61 2.04 7.09
CA ALA A 147 -25.72 1.84 8.02
C ALA A 147 -25.56 0.52 8.79
#